data_AF-A0A924X991-F1
#
_entry.id   AF-A0A924X991-F1
#
_cell.length_a   1.000
_cell.length_b   1.000
_cell.length_c   1.000
_cell.angle_alpha   90.00
_cell.angle_beta   90.00
_cell.angle_gamma   90.00
#
_symmetry.space_group_name_H-M   'P 1'
#
loop_
_entity.id
_entity.type
_entity.pdbx_description
1 polymer ?
#
loop_
_entity_poly.entity_id
_entity_poly.type
_entity_poly.pdbx_seq_one_letter_code
_entity_poly.pdbx_strand_id
1 'polypeptide(L)'
;AIAMNPTAEETYRIQGLILTLDKQYPAAERVLREALALAPECGSYTKATLAYSLACAGDLSYAGQVAAELEERHNTEEYVSPVELATVYIALGNAERALDWIEHAVDDRRGWAAYLRVHPIMDPLRGEPRFAALVERMKFDIPVA
;
A
#
# COMPACT_ATOMS: atom_id res chain seq x y z
N ALA A 1 -21.20 7.08 6.57
CA ALA A 1 -20.67 6.25 5.47
C ALA A 1 -20.80 4.73 5.74
N ILE A 2 -20.41 4.23 6.93
CA ILE A 2 -20.51 2.79 7.30
C ILE A 2 -21.95 2.22 7.19
N ALA A 3 -22.97 3.05 7.42
CA ALA A 3 -24.37 2.62 7.34
C ALA A 3 -24.89 2.36 5.90
N MET A 4 -24.16 2.72 4.86
CA MET A 4 -24.65 2.68 3.48
C MET A 4 -24.09 1.53 2.64
N ASN A 5 -22.96 0.94 3.02
CA ASN A 5 -22.43 -0.27 2.36
C ASN A 5 -21.45 -1.04 3.28
N PRO A 6 -21.93 -2.02 4.08
CA PRO A 6 -21.11 -2.77 5.03
C PRO A 6 -20.04 -3.67 4.39
N THR A 7 -20.06 -3.87 3.07
CA THR A 7 -19.08 -4.67 2.32
C THR A 7 -18.07 -3.82 1.54
N ALA A 8 -18.06 -2.50 1.73
CA ALA A 8 -17.05 -1.64 1.10
C ALA A 8 -15.69 -1.87 1.78
N GLU A 9 -14.95 -2.88 1.30
CA GLU A 9 -13.57 -3.23 1.68
C GLU A 9 -12.67 -1.98 1.83
N GLU A 10 -12.84 -1.02 0.93
CA GLU A 10 -12.14 0.25 0.94
C GLU A 10 -12.35 1.07 2.23
N THR A 11 -13.54 0.98 2.83
CA THR A 11 -13.86 1.68 4.10
C THR A 11 -13.05 1.10 5.26
N TYR A 12 -12.94 -0.23 5.33
CA TYR A 12 -12.16 -0.90 6.37
C TYR A 12 -10.66 -0.70 6.17
N ARG A 13 -10.18 -0.75 4.92
CA ARG A 13 -8.77 -0.47 4.60
C ARG A 13 -8.37 0.95 4.99
N ILE A 14 -9.17 1.95 4.61
CA ILE A 14 -8.91 3.35 4.96
C ILE A 14 -8.99 3.55 6.47
N GLN A 15 -9.98 2.96 7.15
CA GLN A 15 -10.07 3.00 8.60
C GLN A 15 -8.83 2.37 9.26
N GLY A 16 -8.39 1.21 8.79
CA GLY A 16 -7.17 0.55 9.24
C GLY A 16 -5.95 1.45 9.09
N LEU A 17 -5.76 2.06 7.91
CA LEU A 17 -4.67 3.00 7.66
C LEU A 17 -4.73 4.22 8.57
N ILE A 18 -5.90 4.81 8.81
CA ILE A 18 -6.06 5.94 9.73
C ILE A 18 -5.64 5.55 11.15
N LEU A 19 -6.08 4.39 11.62
CA LEU A 19 -5.70 3.87 12.94
C LEU A 19 -4.18 3.61 13.03
N THR A 20 -3.56 3.11 11.95
CA THR A 20 -2.10 2.95 11.87
C THR A 20 -1.39 4.30 12.01
N LEU A 21 -1.85 5.34 11.30
CA LEU A 21 -1.26 6.68 11.34
C LEU A 21 -1.44 7.35 12.71
N ASP A 22 -2.54 7.07 13.40
CA ASP A 22 -2.77 7.47 14.80
C ASP A 22 -2.02 6.57 15.82
N LYS A 23 -1.19 5.63 15.33
CA LYS A 23 -0.40 4.68 16.13
C LYS A 23 -1.24 3.75 17.01
N GLN A 24 -2.52 3.58 16.69
CA GLN A 24 -3.44 2.66 17.34
C GLN A 24 -3.31 1.24 16.75
N TYR A 25 -2.10 0.68 16.79
CA TYR A 25 -1.77 -0.55 16.06
C TYR A 25 -2.67 -1.75 16.40
N PRO A 26 -3.02 -2.03 17.67
CA PRO A 26 -3.92 -3.15 17.98
C PRO A 26 -5.33 -2.97 17.38
N ALA A 27 -5.82 -1.74 17.32
CA ALA A 27 -7.11 -1.43 16.71
C ALA A 27 -7.03 -1.54 15.17
N ALA A 28 -5.95 -1.04 14.58
CA ALA A 28 -5.69 -1.13 13.14
C ALA A 28 -5.62 -2.59 12.68
N GLU A 29 -4.84 -3.43 13.38
CA GLU A 29 -4.73 -4.86 13.10
C GLU A 29 -6.09 -5.55 13.15
N ARG A 30 -6.86 -5.31 14.22
CA ARG A 30 -8.19 -5.93 14.38
C ARG A 30 -9.11 -5.60 13.20
N VAL A 31 -9.20 -4.32 12.82
CA VAL A 31 -10.05 -3.85 11.71
C VAL A 31 -9.60 -4.45 10.38
N LEU A 32 -8.29 -4.49 10.12
CA LEU A 32 -7.74 -5.02 8.87
C LEU A 32 -7.91 -6.55 8.78
N ARG A 33 -7.75 -7.28 9.88
CA ARG A 33 -8.01 -8.73 9.91
C ARG A 33 -9.50 -9.05 9.74
N GLU A 34 -10.38 -8.25 10.34
CA GLU A 34 -11.82 -8.37 10.14
C GLU A 34 -12.19 -8.14 8.66
N ALA A 35 -11.59 -7.14 8.02
CA ALA A 35 -11.78 -6.90 6.59
C ALA A 35 -11.36 -8.09 5.71
N LEU A 36 -10.21 -8.70 6.02
CA LEU A 36 -9.74 -9.90 5.32
C LEU A 36 -10.66 -11.12 5.52
N ALA A 37 -11.28 -11.24 6.70
CA ALA A 37 -12.24 -12.31 6.97
C ALA A 37 -13.56 -12.13 6.20
N LEU A 38 -13.97 -10.89 5.96
CA LEU A 38 -15.21 -10.55 5.24
C LEU A 38 -15.07 -10.66 3.71
N ALA A 39 -13.88 -10.40 3.16
CA ALA A 39 -13.61 -10.46 1.73
C ALA A 39 -12.25 -11.11 1.40
N PRO A 40 -12.12 -12.44 1.51
CA PRO A 40 -10.85 -13.14 1.27
C PRO A 40 -10.33 -12.98 -0.16
N GLU A 41 -11.24 -12.94 -1.14
CA GLU A 41 -10.93 -12.91 -2.58
C GLU A 41 -10.52 -11.51 -3.09
N CYS A 42 -10.87 -10.44 -2.37
CA CYS A 42 -10.56 -9.06 -2.79
C CYS A 42 -9.45 -8.39 -1.96
N GLY A 43 -8.99 -9.06 -0.90
CA GLY A 43 -8.18 -8.47 0.18
C GLY A 43 -6.71 -8.14 -0.13
N SER A 44 -6.25 -8.12 -1.38
CA SER A 44 -4.80 -7.99 -1.67
C SER A 44 -4.21 -6.63 -1.23
N TYR A 45 -4.93 -5.51 -1.46
CA TYR A 45 -4.58 -4.20 -0.89
C TYR A 45 -4.73 -4.14 0.63
N THR A 46 -5.69 -4.89 1.17
CA THR A 46 -5.93 -4.99 2.62
C THR A 46 -4.79 -5.77 3.30
N LYS A 47 -4.27 -6.84 2.68
CA LYS A 47 -3.07 -7.57 3.12
C LYS A 47 -1.85 -6.66 3.14
N ALA A 48 -1.63 -5.89 2.06
CA ALA A 48 -0.54 -4.93 1.99
C ALA A 48 -0.64 -3.83 3.06
N THR A 49 -1.86 -3.33 3.32
CA THR A 49 -2.11 -2.34 4.39
C THR A 49 -1.87 -2.93 5.78
N LEU A 50 -2.27 -4.20 6.01
CA LEU A 50 -1.98 -4.92 7.25
C LEU A 50 -0.48 -5.15 7.44
N ALA A 51 0.25 -5.52 6.38
CA ALA A 51 1.70 -5.62 6.40
C ALA A 51 2.36 -4.30 6.80
N TYR A 52 1.94 -3.19 6.21
CA TYR A 52 2.41 -1.86 6.62
C TYR A 52 2.09 -1.54 8.08
N SER A 53 0.85 -1.81 8.52
CA SER A 53 0.44 -1.53 9.90
C SER A 53 1.22 -2.33 10.94
N LEU A 54 1.46 -3.62 10.67
CA LEU A 54 2.25 -4.48 11.56
C LEU A 54 3.72 -4.07 11.57
N ALA A 55 4.27 -3.68 10.42
CA ALA A 55 5.62 -3.15 10.34
C ALA A 55 5.79 -1.86 11.16
N CYS A 56 4.82 -0.94 11.12
CA CYS A 56 4.81 0.25 11.99
C CYS A 56 4.77 -0.10 13.49
N ALA A 57 4.19 -1.25 13.84
CA ALA A 57 4.18 -1.79 15.20
C ALA A 57 5.47 -2.57 15.56
N GLY A 58 6.41 -2.71 14.63
CA GLY A 58 7.68 -3.43 14.81
C GLY A 58 7.67 -4.90 14.39
N ASP A 59 6.55 -5.41 13.86
CA ASP A 59 6.46 -6.78 13.36
C ASP A 59 6.53 -6.83 11.82
N LEU A 60 7.69 -7.21 11.31
CA LEU A 60 7.96 -7.35 9.88
C LEU A 60 7.58 -8.72 9.31
N SER A 61 7.19 -9.68 10.16
CA SER A 61 7.00 -11.08 9.75
C SER A 61 5.90 -11.23 8.71
N TYR A 62 4.76 -10.55 8.91
CA TYR A 62 3.65 -10.59 7.99
C TYR A 62 3.98 -9.90 6.66
N ALA A 63 4.73 -8.80 6.69
CA ALA A 63 5.19 -8.15 5.46
C ALA A 63 6.09 -9.08 4.62
N GLY A 64 6.98 -9.83 5.26
CA GLY A 64 7.82 -10.81 4.57
C GLY A 64 7.00 -11.95 3.94
N GLN A 65 5.96 -12.43 4.61
CA GLN A 65 5.05 -13.45 4.08
C GLN A 65 4.29 -12.94 2.85
N VAL A 66 3.70 -11.74 2.95
CA VAL A 66 2.96 -11.14 1.82
C VAL A 66 3.90 -10.86 0.64
N ALA A 67 5.14 -10.42 0.89
CA ALA A 67 6.12 -10.23 -0.19
C ALA A 67 6.40 -11.53 -0.95
N ALA A 68 6.64 -12.63 -0.22
CA ALA A 68 6.86 -13.94 -0.83
C ALA A 68 5.66 -14.42 -1.65
N GLU A 69 4.44 -14.29 -1.11
CA GLU A 69 3.19 -14.65 -1.79
C GLU A 69 3.03 -13.85 -3.10
N LEU A 70 3.22 -12.53 -3.05
CA LEU A 70 3.04 -11.66 -4.21
C LEU A 70 4.13 -11.88 -5.27
N GLU A 71 5.38 -12.12 -4.87
CA GLU A 71 6.46 -12.43 -5.80
C GLU A 71 6.26 -13.81 -6.46
N GLU A 72 5.80 -14.81 -5.72
CA GLU A 72 5.46 -16.12 -6.28
C GLU A 72 4.36 -16.01 -7.35
N ARG A 73 3.27 -15.31 -7.05
CA ARG A 73 2.19 -15.05 -8.01
C ARG A 73 2.67 -14.26 -9.23
N HIS A 74 3.53 -13.26 -9.03
CA HIS A 74 4.11 -12.53 -10.15
C HIS A 74 4.96 -13.45 -11.06
N ASN A 75 5.73 -14.37 -10.46
CA ASN A 75 6.55 -15.34 -11.19
C ASN A 75 5.74 -16.40 -11.96
N THR A 76 4.49 -16.67 -11.57
CA THR A 76 3.56 -17.54 -12.30
C THR A 76 2.78 -16.81 -13.40
N GLU A 77 3.20 -15.59 -13.76
CA GLU A 77 2.53 -14.68 -14.72
C GLU A 77 1.11 -14.26 -14.29
N GLU A 78 0.74 -14.47 -13.02
CA GLU A 78 -0.50 -13.91 -12.50
C GLU A 78 -0.37 -12.40 -12.33
N TYR A 79 -1.46 -11.69 -12.56
CA TYR A 79 -1.51 -10.26 -12.30
C TYR A 79 -1.35 -9.99 -10.79
N VAL A 80 -0.32 -9.24 -10.46
CA VAL A 80 -0.07 -8.68 -9.13
C VAL A 80 -0.02 -7.17 -9.25
N SER A 81 -0.69 -6.46 -8.35
CA SER A 81 -0.66 -5.01 -8.40
C SER A 81 0.73 -4.50 -8.00
N PRO A 82 1.39 -3.68 -8.83
CA PRO A 82 2.69 -3.08 -8.47
C PRO A 82 2.60 -2.24 -7.18
N VAL A 83 1.43 -1.68 -6.89
CA VAL A 83 1.17 -0.90 -5.67
C VAL A 83 1.24 -1.75 -4.41
N GLU A 84 0.81 -3.01 -4.48
CA GLU A 84 0.81 -3.94 -3.34
C GLU A 84 2.25 -4.33 -3.00
N LEU A 85 3.02 -4.71 -4.01
CA LEU A 85 4.45 -5.00 -3.86
C LEU A 85 5.21 -3.78 -3.34
N ALA A 86 4.98 -2.58 -3.90
CA ALA A 86 5.57 -1.34 -3.39
C ALA A 86 5.25 -1.10 -1.90
N THR A 87 3.98 -1.24 -1.51
CA THR A 87 3.53 -1.05 -0.12
C THR A 87 4.21 -2.03 0.83
N VAL A 88 4.33 -3.29 0.43
CA VAL A 88 4.96 -4.33 1.25
C VAL A 88 6.47 -4.11 1.37
N TYR A 89 7.14 -3.69 0.29
CA TYR A 89 8.57 -3.36 0.36
C TYR A 89 8.86 -2.11 1.20
N ILE A 90 7.95 -1.13 1.20
CA ILE A 90 8.00 0.00 2.15
C ILE A 90 7.88 -0.51 3.59
N ALA A 91 6.93 -1.42 3.85
CA ALA A 91 6.76 -2.02 5.18
C ALA A 91 8.04 -2.75 5.65
N LEU A 92 8.73 -3.42 4.72
CA LEU A 92 10.02 -4.08 4.98
C LEU A 92 11.22 -3.13 5.10
N GLY A 93 11.04 -1.83 4.90
CA GLY A 93 12.12 -0.84 4.87
C GLY A 93 13.04 -0.96 3.65
N ASN A 94 12.62 -1.66 2.59
CA ASN A 94 13.38 -1.82 1.37
C ASN A 94 12.96 -0.77 0.33
N ALA A 95 13.55 0.42 0.44
CA ALA A 95 13.23 1.55 -0.42
C ALA A 95 13.53 1.27 -1.91
N GLU A 96 14.64 0.60 -2.21
CA GLU A 96 15.04 0.27 -3.60
C GLU A 96 13.98 -0.56 -4.31
N ARG A 97 13.57 -1.71 -3.71
CA ARG A 97 12.54 -2.55 -4.33
C ARG A 97 11.18 -1.86 -4.36
N ALA A 98 10.85 -1.06 -3.35
CA ALA A 98 9.62 -0.27 -3.39
C ALA A 98 9.60 0.70 -4.58
N LEU A 99 10.72 1.37 -4.85
CA LEU A 99 10.85 2.30 -5.96
C LEU A 99 10.80 1.61 -7.33
N ASP A 100 11.36 0.41 -7.46
CA ASP A 100 11.21 -0.42 -8.67
C ASP A 100 9.74 -0.67 -9.00
N TRP A 101 8.95 -1.05 -7.99
CA TRP A 101 7.52 -1.32 -8.17
C TRP A 101 6.68 -0.05 -8.38
N ILE A 102 7.08 1.08 -7.78
CA ILE A 102 6.43 2.37 -8.04
C ILE A 102 6.70 2.82 -9.47
N GLU A 103 7.92 2.68 -9.97
CA GLU A 103 8.27 2.99 -11.35
C GLU A 103 7.43 2.16 -12.32
N HIS A 104 7.31 0.86 -12.07
CA HIS A 104 6.43 -0.01 -12.84
C HIS A 104 4.96 0.45 -12.79
N ALA A 105 4.45 0.86 -11.61
CA ALA A 105 3.10 1.39 -11.48
C ALA A 105 2.86 2.68 -12.27
N VAL A 106 3.88 3.54 -12.37
CA VAL A 106 3.85 4.79 -13.14
C VAL A 106 3.83 4.49 -14.64
N ASP A 107 4.67 3.57 -15.11
CA ASP A 107 4.75 3.18 -16.52
C ASP A 107 3.47 2.47 -16.99
N ASP A 108 2.86 1.65 -16.13
CA ASP A 108 1.56 1.01 -16.35
C ASP A 108 0.36 1.99 -16.29
N ARG A 109 0.61 3.27 -16.00
CA ARG A 109 -0.40 4.35 -15.86
C ARG A 109 -1.54 4.01 -14.92
N ARG A 110 -1.25 3.30 -13.83
CA ARG A 110 -2.29 2.95 -12.84
C ARG A 110 -2.78 4.20 -12.14
N GLY A 111 -4.10 4.34 -12.01
CA GLY A 111 -4.73 5.49 -11.36
C GLY A 111 -4.26 5.75 -9.92
N TRP A 112 -3.75 4.72 -9.22
CA TRP A 112 -3.16 4.88 -7.90
C TRP A 112 -1.89 5.75 -7.90
N ALA A 113 -1.10 5.74 -8.99
CA ALA A 113 0.10 6.55 -9.09
C ALA A 113 -0.22 8.05 -8.91
N ALA A 114 -1.47 8.47 -9.20
CA ALA A 114 -1.94 9.83 -8.95
C ALA A 114 -1.81 10.28 -7.48
N TYR A 115 -1.78 9.33 -6.53
CA TYR A 115 -1.70 9.59 -5.10
C TYR A 115 -0.28 9.54 -4.54
N LEU A 116 0.75 9.27 -5.35
CA LEU A 116 2.13 9.12 -4.86
C LEU A 116 2.59 10.31 -4.00
N ARG A 117 2.23 11.54 -4.36
CA ARG A 117 2.61 12.75 -3.63
C ARG A 117 1.96 12.91 -2.25
N VAL A 118 0.79 12.31 -2.05
CA VAL A 118 -0.08 12.62 -0.91
C VAL A 118 -0.34 11.42 -0.01
N HIS A 119 -0.12 10.20 -0.51
CA HIS A 119 -0.44 8.99 0.24
C HIS A 119 0.58 8.76 1.37
N PRO A 120 0.15 8.65 2.65
CA PRO A 120 1.06 8.57 3.80
C PRO A 120 2.01 7.35 3.79
N ILE A 121 1.60 6.23 3.17
CA ILE A 121 2.49 5.07 2.99
C ILE A 121 3.77 5.46 2.24
N MET A 122 3.76 6.49 1.40
CA MET A 122 4.95 6.94 0.66
C MET A 122 5.92 7.78 1.50
N ASP A 123 5.55 8.17 2.72
CA ASP A 123 6.37 9.04 3.58
C ASP A 123 7.82 8.56 3.74
N PRO A 124 8.12 7.24 3.91
CA PRO A 124 9.49 6.74 3.98
C PRO A 124 10.31 6.98 2.70
N LEU A 125 9.67 7.14 1.54
CA LEU A 125 10.35 7.32 0.25
C LEU A 125 10.51 8.79 -0.15
N ARG A 126 9.89 9.74 0.56
CA ARG A 126 9.90 11.17 0.18
C ARG A 126 11.30 11.79 0.19
N GLY A 127 12.25 11.21 0.92
CA GLY A 127 13.65 11.62 0.93
C GLY A 127 14.49 11.08 -0.23
N GLU A 128 13.96 10.13 -1.00
CA GLU A 128 14.71 9.45 -2.05
C GLU A 128 14.75 10.27 -3.35
N PRO A 129 15.94 10.56 -3.92
CA PRO A 129 16.05 11.30 -5.17
C PRO A 129 15.27 10.65 -6.33
N ARG A 130 15.25 9.31 -6.38
CA ARG A 130 14.50 8.55 -7.38
C ARG A 130 12.99 8.73 -7.23
N PHE A 131 12.48 8.83 -6.00
CA PHE A 131 11.06 9.12 -5.76
C PHE A 131 10.68 10.50 -6.30
N ALA A 132 11.50 11.51 -6.04
CA ALA A 132 11.27 12.87 -6.55
C ALA A 132 11.22 12.90 -8.09
N ALA A 133 12.15 12.21 -8.76
CA ALA A 133 12.17 12.11 -10.21
C ALA A 133 10.92 11.38 -10.77
N LEU A 134 10.44 10.33 -10.11
CA LEU A 134 9.21 9.63 -10.49
C LEU A 134 7.99 10.54 -10.38
N VAL A 135 7.87 11.30 -9.29
CA VAL A 135 6.78 12.26 -9.09
C VAL A 135 6.80 13.37 -10.14
N GLU A 136 7.98 13.87 -10.51
CA GLU A 136 8.12 14.91 -11.54
C GLU A 136 7.73 14.39 -12.94
N ARG A 137 8.15 13.16 -13.28
CA ARG A 137 7.78 12.49 -14.54
C ARG A 137 6.27 12.39 -14.73
N MET A 138 5.52 12.24 -13.64
CA MET A 138 4.06 12.15 -13.69
C MET A 138 3.34 13.45 -14.06
N LYS A 139 4.04 14.60 -14.07
CA LYS A 139 3.48 15.93 -14.40
C LYS A 139 2.07 16.15 -13.85
N PHE A 140 1.97 16.30 -12.53
CA PHE A 140 0.80 16.94 -11.91
C PHE A 140 0.86 18.44 -12.16
N ASP A 141 0.74 18.87 -13.42
CA ASP A 141 0.55 20.28 -13.76
C ASP A 141 -0.86 20.68 -13.32
N ILE A 142 -1.01 21.00 -12.04
CA ILE A 142 -2.10 21.84 -11.57
C ILE A 142 -1.54 23.26 -11.62
N PRO A 143 -1.94 24.09 -12.60
CA PRO A 143 -1.62 25.50 -12.54
C PRO A 143 -2.29 26.06 -11.30
N VAL A 144 -1.50 26.57 -10.37
CA VAL A 144 -2.02 27.40 -9.28
C VAL A 144 -2.29 28.75 -9.91
N ALA A 145 -3.56 29.03 -10.20
CA ALA A 145 -4.04 30.36 -10.55
C ALA A 145 -4.14 31.24 -9.29
#